data_AF-A0A1E3NN12-F1
#
_entry.id   AF-A0A1E3NN12-F1
#
_cell.length_a   1.000
_cell.length_b   1.000
_cell.length_c   1.000
_cell.angle_alpha   90.00
_cell.angle_beta   90.00
_cell.angle_gamma   90.00
#
_symmetry.space_group_name_H-M   'P 1'
#
loop_
_entity.id
_entity.type
_entity.pdbx_description
1 polymer ?
#
loop_
_entity_poly.entity_id
_entity_poly.type
_entity_poly.pdbx_seq_one_letter_code
_entity_poly.pdbx_strand_id
1 'polypeptide(L)'
;MGRSELEACIEQSIRQMNELDSRAVAEGVRSVHTLLLRLIQTNRGQLAPPGGSARHEPAVVDTSTLNTLSSEPPETPRPERGQDRGLEEFRGLQDRAEYNLATQLLLLLVRVANGEFAVKTEADELVVRVLQILQGVLLIHPRSRTCFRGKHNIRLLIDLLDPQSRVQPSFLVIIECVLMLVSLFIRNAENLRNFEDLRGVELICKLIKGDYSDGDAPAPVPPAATATLTWHSVRIKSLEFLFFYLIPEFHGDEDEDQPPPAPASDASPAPRTPATVVGPDGVLRRGMASKIAILKRFLNDEFVDGIVREFVADRPFGVSRAVW
;
A
#
# COMPACT_ATOMS: atom_id res chain seq x y z
N MET A 1 2.57 -23.79 27.48
CA MET A 1 3.38 -23.43 26.29
C MET A 1 4.18 -22.20 26.66
N GLY A 2 5.51 -22.22 26.50
CA GLY A 2 6.35 -21.05 26.79
C GLY A 2 6.05 -19.92 25.81
N ARG A 3 6.13 -18.66 26.30
CA ARG A 3 6.01 -17.47 25.44
C ARG A 3 7.12 -17.48 24.39
N SER A 4 6.78 -17.19 23.14
CA SER A 4 7.81 -17.03 22.11
C SER A 4 8.52 -15.68 22.26
N GLU A 5 9.72 -15.58 21.70
CA GLU A 5 10.48 -14.31 21.69
C GLU A 5 9.76 -13.22 20.90
N LEU A 6 9.05 -13.61 19.81
CA LEU A 6 8.29 -12.70 18.97
C LEU A 6 7.08 -12.12 19.73
N GLU A 7 6.32 -12.98 20.42
CA GLU A 7 5.19 -12.59 21.25
C GLU A 7 5.64 -11.64 22.37
N ALA A 8 6.73 -11.97 23.07
CA ALA A 8 7.28 -11.12 24.12
C ALA A 8 7.73 -9.75 23.59
N CYS A 9 8.33 -9.70 22.40
CA CYS A 9 8.76 -8.45 21.77
C CYS A 9 7.57 -7.57 21.37
N ILE A 10 6.51 -8.15 20.80
CA ILE A 10 5.27 -7.42 20.48
C ILE A 10 4.61 -6.91 21.75
N GLU A 11 4.47 -7.75 22.79
CA GLU A 11 3.87 -7.36 24.07
C GLU A 11 4.62 -6.18 24.70
N GLN A 12 5.95 -6.25 24.76
CA GLN A 12 6.78 -5.18 25.30
C GLN A 12 6.67 -3.89 24.48
N SER A 13 6.64 -4.00 23.15
CA SER A 13 6.52 -2.84 22.26
C SER A 13 5.15 -2.17 22.40
N ILE A 14 4.07 -2.96 22.54
CA ILE A 14 2.71 -2.46 22.79
C ILE A 14 2.64 -1.74 24.14
N ARG A 15 3.26 -2.31 25.18
CA ARG A 15 3.33 -1.67 26.50
C ARG A 15 3.96 -0.28 26.40
N GLN A 16 5.13 -0.20 25.77
CA GLN A 16 5.87 1.04 25.54
C GLN A 16 5.06 2.07 24.72
N MET A 17 4.38 1.63 23.65
CA MET A 17 3.51 2.51 22.84
C MET A 17 2.32 3.09 23.61
N ASN A 18 1.88 2.43 24.69
CA ASN A 18 0.78 2.87 25.52
C ASN A 18 1.21 3.73 26.73
N GLU A 19 2.50 3.99 26.90
CA GLU A 19 2.99 4.89 27.94
C GLU A 19 2.72 6.36 27.61
N LEU A 20 2.76 7.21 28.66
CA LEU A 20 2.65 8.66 28.54
C LEU A 20 4.00 9.33 28.20
N ASP A 21 5.11 8.63 28.44
CA ASP A 21 6.44 9.14 28.11
C ASP A 21 6.70 9.00 26.60
N SER A 22 6.89 10.15 25.93
CA SER A 22 7.18 10.20 24.49
C SER A 22 8.41 9.38 24.10
N ARG A 23 9.41 9.23 24.99
CA ARG A 23 10.60 8.42 24.71
C ARG A 23 10.27 6.94 24.69
N ALA A 24 9.54 6.45 25.69
CA ALA A 24 9.06 5.07 25.71
C ALA A 24 8.19 4.75 24.48
N VAL A 25 7.28 5.66 24.10
CA VAL A 25 6.47 5.50 22.89
C VAL A 25 7.34 5.37 21.64
N ALA A 26 8.32 6.26 21.47
CA ALA A 26 9.25 6.21 20.34
C ALA A 26 10.10 4.94 20.32
N GLU A 27 10.49 4.40 21.47
CA GLU A 27 11.16 3.11 21.60
C GLU A 27 10.27 1.94 21.19
N GLY A 28 9.02 1.91 21.64
CA GLY A 28 8.04 0.90 21.25
C GLY A 28 7.82 0.86 19.73
N VAL A 29 7.61 2.02 19.11
CA VAL A 29 7.46 2.15 17.65
C VAL A 29 8.73 1.70 16.91
N ARG A 30 9.92 2.10 17.39
CA ARG A 30 11.21 1.69 16.80
C ARG A 30 11.45 0.18 16.92
N SER A 31 11.04 -0.42 18.04
CA SER A 31 11.11 -1.86 18.28
C SER A 31 10.26 -2.62 17.25
N VAL A 32 9.01 -2.21 17.05
CA VAL A 32 8.12 -2.82 16.03
C VAL A 32 8.71 -2.70 14.63
N HIS A 33 9.19 -1.50 14.25
CA HIS A 33 9.81 -1.30 12.95
C HIS A 33 11.01 -2.24 12.74
N THR A 34 11.86 -2.39 13.76
CA THR A 34 13.04 -3.26 13.70
C THR A 34 12.64 -4.74 13.59
N LEU A 35 11.60 -5.15 14.30
CA LEU A 35 11.02 -6.50 14.21
C LEU A 35 10.52 -6.81 12.80
N LEU A 36 9.77 -5.89 12.17
CA LEU A 36 9.28 -6.08 10.79
C LEU A 36 10.43 -6.19 9.79
N LEU A 37 11.46 -5.35 9.90
CA LEU A 37 12.63 -5.43 9.04
C LEU A 37 13.35 -6.77 9.19
N ARG A 38 13.50 -7.28 10.42
CA ARG A 38 14.10 -8.60 10.67
C ARG A 38 13.29 -9.72 10.03
N LEU A 39 11.96 -9.72 10.20
CA LEU A 39 11.08 -10.72 9.58
C LEU A 39 11.25 -10.73 8.04
N ILE A 40 11.29 -9.56 7.42
CA ILE A 40 11.47 -9.43 5.96
C ILE A 40 12.86 -9.90 5.52
N GLN A 41 13.91 -9.55 6.28
CA GLN A 41 15.30 -9.94 5.96
C GLN A 41 15.51 -11.45 6.08
N THR A 42 14.97 -12.08 7.14
CA THR A 42 15.02 -13.55 7.30
C THR A 42 14.34 -14.24 6.12
N ASN A 43 13.22 -13.71 5.65
CA ASN A 43 12.52 -14.24 4.47
C ASN A 43 13.34 -14.07 3.18
N ARG A 44 13.98 -12.90 2.98
CA ARG A 44 14.88 -12.67 1.84
C ARG A 44 16.14 -13.53 1.86
N GLY A 45 16.70 -13.81 3.04
CA GLY A 45 17.86 -14.69 3.21
C GLY A 45 17.56 -16.14 2.81
N GLN A 46 16.32 -16.59 2.95
CA GLN A 46 15.86 -17.90 2.48
C GLN A 46 15.60 -17.95 0.96
N LEU A 47 15.51 -16.80 0.28
CA LEU A 47 15.34 -16.68 -1.17
C LEU A 47 16.68 -16.61 -1.93
N ALA A 48 17.82 -16.56 -1.23
CA ALA A 48 19.13 -16.62 -1.86
C ALA A 48 19.46 -18.06 -2.30
N PRO A 49 19.86 -18.32 -3.56
CA PRO A 49 20.27 -19.65 -3.97
C PRO A 49 21.52 -20.09 -3.18
N PRO A 50 21.60 -21.36 -2.74
CA PRO A 50 22.81 -21.88 -2.11
C PRO A 50 23.84 -22.15 -3.22
N GLY A 51 24.74 -21.19 -3.46
CA GLY A 51 25.87 -21.43 -4.35
C GLY A 51 26.46 -20.15 -4.92
N GLY A 52 27.57 -19.70 -4.34
CA GLY A 52 28.30 -18.57 -4.90
C GLY A 52 29.47 -18.09 -4.06
N SER A 53 30.27 -19.00 -3.50
CA SER A 53 31.55 -18.63 -2.91
C SER A 53 32.61 -19.66 -3.26
N ALA A 54 33.24 -19.49 -4.43
CA ALA A 54 34.63 -19.86 -4.65
C ALA A 54 35.20 -19.10 -5.85
N ARG A 55 36.23 -18.30 -5.55
CA ARG A 55 37.20 -17.74 -6.50
C ARG A 55 37.79 -18.83 -7.39
N HIS A 56 37.88 -18.60 -8.70
CA HIS A 56 39.11 -18.86 -9.46
C HIS A 56 39.11 -18.08 -10.79
N GLU A 57 40.22 -17.39 -11.01
CA GLU A 57 40.63 -16.69 -12.23
C GLU A 57 41.02 -17.67 -13.38
N PRO A 58 41.28 -17.17 -14.61
CA PRO A 58 40.84 -17.80 -15.85
C PRO A 58 41.89 -18.71 -16.50
N ALA A 59 41.42 -19.63 -17.35
CA ALA A 59 42.25 -20.32 -18.34
C ALA A 59 41.56 -20.31 -19.72
N VAL A 60 42.36 -19.91 -20.70
CA VAL A 60 42.11 -19.82 -22.14
C VAL A 60 42.04 -21.22 -22.76
N VAL A 61 41.23 -21.41 -23.81
CA VAL A 61 41.56 -22.02 -25.13
C VAL A 61 40.30 -22.53 -25.88
N ASP A 62 40.08 -21.87 -27.01
CA ASP A 62 39.61 -22.28 -28.36
C ASP A 62 38.36 -23.15 -28.65
N THR A 63 37.49 -22.47 -29.41
CA THR A 63 36.73 -22.86 -30.61
C THR A 63 36.89 -24.28 -31.15
N SER A 64 35.77 -25.02 -31.25
CA SER A 64 35.12 -25.44 -32.51
C SER A 64 34.28 -26.70 -32.29
N THR A 65 32.96 -26.62 -32.43
CA THR A 65 32.10 -27.59 -33.16
C THR A 65 30.62 -27.21 -33.02
N LEU A 66 29.98 -26.95 -34.17
CA LEU A 66 28.54 -26.89 -34.36
C LEU A 66 27.99 -28.32 -34.49
N ASN A 67 26.98 -28.68 -33.71
CA ASN A 67 25.69 -29.20 -34.21
C ASN A 67 24.73 -29.62 -33.09
N THR A 68 23.51 -29.08 -33.17
CA THR A 68 22.22 -29.77 -33.10
C THR A 68 21.94 -30.72 -31.92
N LEU A 69 21.05 -30.29 -31.02
CA LEU A 69 19.71 -30.85 -30.80
C LEU A 69 19.07 -30.19 -29.57
N SER A 70 17.90 -29.60 -29.77
CA SER A 70 17.02 -29.12 -28.70
C SER A 70 16.60 -30.29 -27.80
N SER A 71 16.99 -30.21 -26.53
CA SER A 71 16.34 -30.91 -25.43
C SER A 71 16.24 -29.94 -24.27
N GLU A 72 15.01 -29.55 -23.95
CA GLU A 72 14.72 -28.80 -22.73
C GLU A 72 15.25 -29.59 -21.53
N PRO A 73 16.00 -28.96 -20.60
CA PRO A 73 16.40 -29.63 -19.39
C PRO A 73 15.15 -29.95 -18.56
N PRO A 74 15.07 -31.14 -17.93
CA PRO A 74 13.91 -31.53 -17.13
C PRO A 74 13.71 -30.50 -16.03
N GLU A 75 12.50 -29.95 -15.94
CA GLU A 75 12.07 -29.09 -14.85
C GLU A 75 12.36 -29.81 -13.53
N THR A 76 13.41 -29.36 -12.86
CA THR A 76 13.67 -29.78 -11.49
C THR A 76 12.47 -29.31 -10.67
N PRO A 77 11.84 -30.20 -9.88
CA PRO A 77 10.71 -29.81 -9.06
C PRO A 77 11.18 -28.67 -8.16
N ARG A 78 10.53 -27.51 -8.28
CA ARG A 78 10.80 -26.35 -7.43
C ARG A 78 10.79 -26.85 -5.98
N PRO A 79 11.85 -26.62 -5.20
CA PRO A 79 11.84 -27.01 -3.79
C PRO A 79 10.61 -26.36 -3.15
N GLU A 80 9.80 -27.18 -2.49
CA GLU A 80 8.65 -26.73 -1.74
C GLU A 80 9.09 -25.58 -0.84
N ARG A 81 8.45 -24.41 -1.02
CA ARG A 81 8.70 -23.21 -0.24
C ARG A 81 8.57 -23.59 1.23
N GLY A 82 9.69 -23.65 1.95
CA GLY A 82 9.65 -23.82 3.40
C GLY A 82 8.77 -22.73 3.99
N GLN A 83 7.70 -23.13 4.70
CA GLN A 83 6.86 -22.20 5.44
C GLN A 83 7.74 -21.41 6.41
N ASP A 84 7.78 -20.09 6.23
CA ASP A 84 8.52 -19.20 7.10
C ASP A 84 7.81 -19.12 8.45
N ARG A 85 8.26 -19.97 9.38
CA ARG A 85 7.71 -20.08 10.74
C ARG A 85 7.58 -18.72 11.43
N GLY A 86 8.52 -17.79 11.21
CA GLY A 86 8.49 -16.47 11.85
C GLY A 86 7.37 -15.58 11.30
N LEU A 87 7.14 -15.60 9.98
CA LEU A 87 6.07 -14.83 9.36
C LEU A 87 4.68 -15.40 9.67
N GLU A 88 4.57 -16.73 9.73
CA GLU A 88 3.34 -17.42 10.12
C GLU A 88 2.99 -17.18 11.58
N GLU A 89 3.98 -17.24 12.46
CA GLU A 89 3.80 -16.90 13.87
C GLU A 89 3.39 -15.43 14.02
N PHE A 90 4.05 -14.51 13.32
CA PHE A 90 3.66 -13.10 13.30
C PHE A 90 2.20 -12.93 12.88
N ARG A 91 1.79 -13.55 11.77
CA ARG A 91 0.39 -13.52 11.29
C ARG A 91 -0.58 -14.08 12.33
N GLY A 92 -0.23 -15.21 12.96
CA GLY A 92 -1.04 -15.81 14.02
C GLY A 92 -1.19 -14.91 15.25
N LEU A 93 -0.16 -14.13 15.59
CA LEU A 93 -0.25 -13.09 16.62
C LEU A 93 -1.14 -11.93 16.14
N GLN A 94 -1.02 -11.47 14.90
CA GLN A 94 -1.85 -10.37 14.38
C GLN A 94 -3.34 -10.72 14.27
N ASP A 95 -3.70 -11.99 14.17
CA ASP A 95 -5.09 -12.46 14.23
C ASP A 95 -5.73 -12.29 15.63
N ARG A 96 -4.91 -12.16 16.68
CA ARG A 96 -5.37 -11.93 18.05
C ARG A 96 -5.47 -10.43 18.33
N ALA A 97 -6.62 -9.98 18.83
CA ALA A 97 -6.92 -8.56 18.98
C ALA A 97 -5.91 -7.85 19.91
N GLU A 98 -5.45 -8.54 20.96
CA GLU A 98 -4.50 -8.01 21.94
C GLU A 98 -3.08 -7.81 21.40
N TYR A 99 -2.69 -8.52 20.33
CA TYR A 99 -1.37 -8.41 19.69
C TYR A 99 -1.42 -7.75 18.30
N ASN A 100 -2.61 -7.39 17.81
CA ASN A 100 -2.77 -6.76 16.51
C ASN A 100 -2.18 -5.33 16.53
N LEU A 101 -1.02 -5.19 15.88
CA LEU A 101 -0.28 -3.95 15.83
C LEU A 101 -1.04 -2.85 15.10
N ALA A 102 -1.89 -3.17 14.12
CA ALA A 102 -2.66 -2.14 13.41
C ALA A 102 -3.61 -1.40 14.35
N THR A 103 -4.27 -2.12 15.26
CA THR A 103 -5.13 -1.53 16.30
C THR A 103 -4.35 -0.59 17.22
N GLN A 104 -3.17 -1.03 17.68
CA GLN A 104 -2.34 -0.26 18.62
C GLN A 104 -1.75 1.00 17.96
N LEU A 105 -1.30 0.87 16.71
CA LEU A 105 -0.79 1.97 15.92
C LEU A 105 -1.89 3.01 15.59
N LEU A 106 -3.12 2.56 15.31
CA LEU A 106 -4.26 3.44 15.15
C LEU A 106 -4.60 4.21 16.43
N LEU A 107 -4.57 3.54 17.59
CA LEU A 107 -4.74 4.21 18.87
C LEU A 107 -3.68 5.29 19.08
N LEU A 108 -2.42 5.00 18.71
CA LEU A 108 -1.34 5.98 18.79
C LEU A 108 -1.58 7.19 17.86
N LEU A 109 -2.08 6.97 16.63
CA LEU A 109 -2.47 8.08 15.75
C LEU A 109 -3.60 8.93 16.34
N VAL A 110 -4.57 8.33 17.03
CA VAL A 110 -5.64 9.06 17.73
C VAL A 110 -5.05 9.92 18.85
N ARG A 111 -4.11 9.39 19.64
CA ARG A 111 -3.41 10.15 20.70
C ARG A 111 -2.67 11.36 20.13
N VAL A 112 -1.96 11.17 19.01
CA VAL A 112 -1.28 12.28 18.31
C VAL A 112 -2.29 13.32 17.83
N ALA A 113 -3.39 12.90 17.20
CA ALA A 113 -4.43 13.81 16.71
C ALA A 113 -5.13 14.59 17.85
N ASN A 114 -5.18 14.03 19.06
CA ASN A 114 -5.69 14.69 20.26
C ASN A 114 -4.67 15.65 20.91
N GLY A 115 -3.46 15.78 20.38
CA GLY A 115 -2.45 16.71 20.86
C GLY A 115 -1.70 16.22 22.11
N GLU A 116 -1.61 14.91 22.33
CA GLU A 116 -0.87 14.36 23.49
C GLU A 116 0.65 14.57 23.40
N PHE A 117 1.17 14.99 22.26
CA PHE A 117 2.61 15.25 22.04
C PHE A 117 2.85 16.75 21.92
N ALA A 118 3.65 17.30 22.84
CA ALA A 118 3.87 18.74 22.97
C ALA A 118 4.70 19.36 21.82
N VAL A 119 5.63 18.59 21.26
CA VAL A 119 6.53 19.07 20.20
C VAL A 119 6.05 18.54 18.85
N LYS A 120 5.63 19.46 17.96
CA LYS A 120 5.07 19.11 16.64
C LYS A 120 6.03 18.28 15.79
N THR A 121 7.33 18.60 15.78
CA THR A 121 8.31 17.86 14.99
C THR A 121 8.46 16.41 15.46
N GLU A 122 8.41 16.17 16.77
CA GLU A 122 8.43 14.81 17.34
C GLU A 122 7.15 14.03 16.98
N ALA A 123 6.00 14.72 17.02
CA ALA A 123 4.73 14.14 16.63
C ALA A 123 4.72 13.73 15.15
N ASP A 124 5.21 14.59 14.26
CA ASP A 124 5.29 14.31 12.82
C ASP A 124 6.24 13.14 12.52
N GLU A 125 7.42 13.09 13.14
CA GLU A 125 8.35 11.97 13.02
C GLU A 125 7.71 10.66 13.49
N LEU A 126 6.97 10.69 14.60
CA LEU A 126 6.26 9.54 15.13
C LEU A 126 5.17 9.08 14.15
N VAL A 127 4.36 9.99 13.62
CA VAL A 127 3.30 9.68 12.65
C VAL A 127 3.87 9.05 11.39
N VAL A 128 4.97 9.60 10.85
CA VAL A 128 5.68 9.02 9.70
C VAL A 128 6.07 7.57 9.97
N ARG A 129 6.68 7.29 11.12
CA ARG A 129 7.07 5.91 11.49
C ARG A 129 5.86 5.00 11.64
N VAL A 130 4.79 5.48 12.26
CA VAL A 130 3.56 4.71 12.45
C VAL A 130 2.92 4.36 11.11
N LEU A 131 2.86 5.30 10.15
CA LEU A 131 2.32 5.08 8.81
C LEU A 131 3.15 4.04 8.03
N GLN A 132 4.48 4.11 8.10
CA GLN A 132 5.39 3.13 7.49
C GLN A 132 5.19 1.72 8.08
N ILE A 133 5.06 1.61 9.40
CA ILE A 133 4.82 0.33 10.06
C ILE A 133 3.43 -0.21 9.69
N LEU A 134 2.39 0.63 9.71
CA LEU A 134 1.05 0.25 9.28
C LEU A 134 1.06 -0.27 7.85
N GLN A 135 1.75 0.40 6.93
CA GLN A 135 1.93 -0.06 5.57
C GLN A 135 2.49 -1.50 5.53
N GLY A 136 3.59 -1.75 6.25
CA GLY A 136 4.20 -3.09 6.36
C GLY A 136 3.27 -4.14 6.96
N VAL A 137 2.58 -3.81 8.06
CA VAL A 137 1.62 -4.70 8.73
C VAL A 137 0.48 -5.08 7.79
N LEU A 138 -0.10 -4.12 7.07
CA LEU A 138 -1.22 -4.37 6.14
C LEU A 138 -0.82 -5.17 4.91
N LEU A 139 0.45 -5.14 4.51
CA LEU A 139 0.98 -5.96 3.43
C LEU A 139 1.27 -7.40 3.90
N ILE A 140 1.81 -7.57 5.11
CA ILE A 140 2.13 -8.87 5.69
C ILE A 140 0.87 -9.61 6.17
N HIS A 141 -0.07 -8.87 6.75
CA HIS A 141 -1.31 -9.37 7.36
C HIS A 141 -2.54 -8.60 6.82
N PRO A 142 -3.05 -8.96 5.63
CA PRO A 142 -4.20 -8.30 5.00
C PRO A 142 -5.46 -8.19 5.87
N ARG A 143 -5.69 -9.14 6.79
CA ARG A 143 -6.85 -9.13 7.69
C ARG A 143 -6.83 -7.94 8.66
N SER A 144 -5.67 -7.36 8.96
CA SER A 144 -5.59 -6.13 9.77
C SER A 144 -6.27 -4.93 9.12
N ARG A 145 -6.56 -4.96 7.82
CA ARG A 145 -7.39 -3.93 7.14
C ARG A 145 -8.80 -3.83 7.73
N THR A 146 -9.27 -4.87 8.43
CA THR A 146 -10.57 -4.85 9.13
C THR A 146 -10.67 -3.76 10.19
N CYS A 147 -9.53 -3.32 10.74
CA CYS A 147 -9.48 -2.19 11.68
C CYS A 147 -10.03 -0.89 11.06
N PHE A 148 -10.00 -0.76 9.73
CA PHE A 148 -10.42 0.44 9.00
C PHE A 148 -11.85 0.36 8.45
N ARG A 149 -12.59 -0.74 8.71
CA ARG A 149 -14.00 -0.85 8.28
C ARG A 149 -14.87 0.26 8.85
N GLY A 150 -14.54 0.71 10.07
CA GLY A 150 -15.15 1.88 10.67
C GLY A 150 -14.69 3.17 10.00
N LYS A 151 -15.65 3.98 9.51
CA LYS A 151 -15.37 5.28 8.87
C LYS A 151 -14.53 6.23 9.73
N HIS A 152 -14.53 6.10 11.05
CA HIS A 152 -13.73 6.96 11.93
C HIS A 152 -12.21 6.77 11.74
N ASN A 153 -11.74 5.55 11.51
CA ASN A 153 -10.31 5.28 11.32
C ASN A 153 -9.85 5.81 9.96
N ILE A 154 -10.67 5.69 8.92
CA ILE A 154 -10.38 6.31 7.61
C ILE A 154 -10.45 7.84 7.71
N ARG A 155 -11.36 8.39 8.51
CA ARG A 155 -11.43 9.83 8.75
C ARG A 155 -10.15 10.37 9.38
N LEU A 156 -9.57 9.66 10.35
CA LEU A 156 -8.28 10.00 10.93
C LEU A 156 -7.19 10.12 9.86
N LEU A 157 -7.14 9.18 8.91
CA LEU A 157 -6.20 9.25 7.79
C LEU A 157 -6.47 10.44 6.86
N ILE A 158 -7.75 10.77 6.62
CA ILE A 158 -8.12 11.95 5.84
C ILE A 158 -7.63 13.23 6.54
N ASP A 159 -7.73 13.30 7.86
CA ASP A 159 -7.21 14.45 8.62
C ASP A 159 -5.67 14.55 8.52
N LEU A 160 -4.95 13.44 8.34
CA LEU A 160 -3.49 13.42 8.07
C LEU A 160 -3.12 13.76 6.60
N LEU A 161 -4.09 13.73 5.68
CA LEU A 161 -3.89 14.13 4.29
C LEU A 161 -4.19 15.61 4.04
N ASP A 162 -5.02 16.22 4.88
CA ASP A 162 -5.50 17.59 4.70
C ASP A 162 -4.54 18.59 5.37
N PRO A 163 -3.82 19.43 4.58
CA PRO A 163 -2.93 20.45 5.13
C PRO A 163 -3.65 21.45 6.03
N GLN A 164 -4.96 21.64 5.86
CA GLN A 164 -5.79 22.56 6.64
C GLN A 164 -6.46 21.89 7.85
N SER A 165 -6.19 20.60 8.09
CA SER A 165 -6.71 19.92 9.26
C SER A 165 -6.12 20.50 10.55
N ARG A 166 -6.77 20.20 11.68
CA ARG A 166 -6.28 20.63 13.01
C ARG A 166 -4.87 20.12 13.32
N VAL A 167 -4.47 18.98 12.74
CA VAL A 167 -3.16 18.36 12.94
C VAL A 167 -2.07 19.10 12.15
N GLN A 168 -2.44 19.82 11.09
CA GLN A 168 -1.52 20.56 10.20
C GLN A 168 -0.30 19.72 9.79
N PRO A 169 -0.51 18.56 9.13
CA PRO A 169 0.54 17.59 8.86
C PRO A 169 1.65 18.18 7.96
N SER A 170 2.91 17.83 8.21
CA SER A 170 4.00 18.14 7.27
C SER A 170 3.84 17.40 5.94
N PHE A 171 4.55 17.87 4.91
CA PHE A 171 4.56 17.23 3.60
C PHE A 171 4.96 15.75 3.65
N LEU A 172 5.88 15.38 4.56
CA LEU A 172 6.30 13.98 4.72
C LEU A 172 5.18 13.11 5.29
N VAL A 173 4.43 13.62 6.29
CA VAL A 173 3.25 12.91 6.83
C VAL A 173 2.22 12.67 5.73
N ILE A 174 1.93 13.69 4.92
CA ILE A 174 0.98 13.56 3.80
C ILE A 174 1.45 12.50 2.81
N ILE A 175 2.72 12.54 2.39
CA ILE A 175 3.32 11.57 1.47
C ILE A 175 3.19 10.14 2.00
N GLU A 176 3.60 9.91 3.25
CA GLU A 176 3.54 8.59 3.88
C GLU A 176 2.11 8.10 4.06
N CYS A 177 1.16 9.02 4.33
CA CYS A 177 -0.25 8.69 4.41
C CYS A 177 -0.78 8.23 3.05
N VAL A 178 -0.45 8.93 1.95
CA VAL A 178 -0.81 8.53 0.59
C VAL A 178 -0.27 7.13 0.26
N LEU A 179 1.00 6.83 0.62
CA LEU A 179 1.60 5.52 0.40
C LEU A 179 0.90 4.42 1.22
N MET A 180 0.54 4.70 2.47
CA MET A 180 -0.17 3.77 3.33
C MET A 180 -1.57 3.47 2.80
N LEU A 181 -2.29 4.47 2.25
CA LEU A 181 -3.60 4.28 1.64
C LEU A 181 -3.61 3.22 0.53
N VAL A 182 -2.56 3.13 -0.28
CA VAL A 182 -2.44 2.08 -1.32
C VAL A 182 -2.47 0.69 -0.67
N SER A 183 -1.75 0.51 0.44
CA SER A 183 -1.70 -0.77 1.18
C SER A 183 -2.99 -1.06 1.94
N LEU A 184 -3.75 -0.03 2.30
CA LEU A 184 -5.06 -0.14 2.90
C LEU A 184 -6.13 -0.58 1.88
N PHE A 185 -6.07 -0.05 0.67
CA PHE A 185 -7.13 -0.27 -0.33
C PHE A 185 -6.88 -1.46 -1.23
N ILE A 186 -5.63 -1.91 -1.42
CA ILE A 186 -5.35 -3.05 -2.31
C ILE A 186 -6.19 -4.29 -1.93
N ARG A 187 -7.03 -4.74 -2.87
CA ARG A 187 -7.99 -5.85 -2.67
C ARG A 187 -8.90 -5.65 -1.45
N ASN A 188 -9.31 -4.41 -1.19
CA ASN A 188 -10.27 -4.08 -0.15
C ASN A 188 -11.19 -2.94 -0.64
N ALA A 189 -12.18 -3.33 -1.44
CA ALA A 189 -13.15 -2.40 -2.00
C ALA A 189 -13.96 -1.69 -0.91
N GLU A 190 -14.29 -2.34 0.21
CA GLU A 190 -15.07 -1.77 1.32
C GLU A 190 -14.39 -0.52 1.91
N ASN A 191 -13.09 -0.61 2.25
CA ASN A 191 -12.33 0.53 2.75
C ASN A 191 -12.19 1.63 1.69
N LEU A 192 -12.03 1.27 0.42
CA LEU A 192 -11.98 2.24 -0.67
C LEU A 192 -13.32 2.96 -0.87
N ARG A 193 -14.46 2.25 -0.75
CA ARG A 193 -15.80 2.85 -0.77
C ARG A 193 -15.98 3.82 0.40
N ASN A 194 -15.57 3.43 1.60
CA ASN A 194 -15.61 4.32 2.77
C ASN A 194 -14.77 5.59 2.57
N PHE A 195 -13.59 5.47 1.96
CA PHE A 195 -12.75 6.62 1.62
C PHE A 195 -13.39 7.55 0.60
N GLU A 196 -14.03 7.01 -0.44
CA GLU A 196 -14.81 7.78 -1.40
C GLU A 196 -15.98 8.53 -0.73
N ASP A 197 -16.75 7.83 0.11
CA ASP A 197 -17.88 8.40 0.85
C ASP A 197 -17.46 9.56 1.76
N LEU A 198 -16.26 9.46 2.33
CA LEU A 198 -15.67 10.50 3.18
C LEU A 198 -14.98 11.62 2.38
N ARG A 199 -15.18 11.68 1.06
CA ARG A 199 -14.58 12.65 0.13
C ARG A 199 -13.06 12.60 0.10
N GLY A 200 -12.46 11.45 0.40
CA GLY A 200 -11.02 11.25 0.37
C GLY A 200 -10.42 11.44 -1.05
N VAL A 201 -11.12 10.95 -2.09
CA VAL A 201 -10.68 11.13 -3.49
C VAL A 201 -10.66 12.60 -3.89
N GLU A 202 -11.62 13.39 -3.44
CA GLU A 202 -11.62 14.83 -3.67
C GLU A 202 -10.41 15.51 -3.02
N LEU A 203 -10.04 15.10 -1.81
CA LEU A 203 -8.88 15.63 -1.11
C LEU A 203 -7.59 15.33 -1.88
N ILE A 204 -7.41 14.10 -2.38
CA ILE A 204 -6.27 13.76 -3.26
C ILE A 204 -6.25 14.66 -4.51
N CYS A 205 -7.41 14.93 -5.12
CA CYS A 205 -7.49 15.82 -6.27
C CYS A 205 -7.08 17.27 -5.92
N LYS A 206 -7.44 17.76 -4.73
CA LYS A 206 -6.99 19.09 -4.23
C LYS A 206 -5.48 19.12 -3.99
N LEU A 207 -4.90 18.05 -3.46
CA LEU A 207 -3.45 17.92 -3.29
C LEU A 207 -2.71 18.08 -4.63
N ILE A 208 -3.25 17.49 -5.70
CA ILE A 208 -2.67 17.59 -7.06
C ILE A 208 -2.74 19.02 -7.60
N LYS A 209 -3.91 19.68 -7.48
CA LYS A 209 -4.06 21.08 -7.92
C LYS A 209 -3.10 22.01 -7.20
N GLY A 210 -2.81 21.74 -5.92
CA GLY A 210 -2.03 22.62 -5.07
C GLY A 210 -2.73 23.95 -4.84
N ASP A 211 -4.04 23.87 -4.60
CA ASP A 211 -4.86 25.00 -4.14
C ASP A 211 -4.38 25.52 -2.75
N TYR A 212 -3.47 24.79 -2.10
CA TYR A 212 -2.72 25.19 -0.92
C TYR A 212 -1.47 25.97 -1.38
N SER A 213 -1.65 27.25 -1.71
CA SER A 213 -0.56 28.15 -2.12
C SER A 213 0.58 28.17 -1.08
N ASP A 214 1.81 28.42 -1.53
CA ASP A 214 3.05 28.54 -0.73
C ASP A 214 2.98 29.48 0.50
N GLY A 215 1.89 30.25 0.67
CA GLY A 215 1.63 31.09 1.84
C GLY A 215 1.05 30.39 3.08
N ASP A 216 0.49 29.18 2.91
CA ASP A 216 -0.06 28.34 4.00
C ASP A 216 0.73 27.02 4.19
N ALA A 217 1.89 26.91 3.53
CA ALA A 217 2.73 25.72 3.61
C ALA A 217 3.12 25.43 5.07
N PRO A 218 2.86 24.21 5.60
CA PRO A 218 3.32 23.83 6.93
C PRO A 218 4.83 24.05 7.00
N ALA A 219 5.26 24.76 8.05
CA ALA A 219 6.64 25.20 8.22
C ALA A 219 7.61 24.05 7.89
N PRO A 220 8.62 24.28 7.02
CA PRO A 220 9.56 23.23 6.65
C PRO A 220 10.26 22.75 7.92
N VAL A 221 10.05 21.48 8.26
CA VAL A 221 10.88 20.79 9.26
C VAL A 221 12.29 20.79 8.67
N PRO A 222 13.30 21.41 9.30
CA PRO A 222 14.65 21.37 8.77
C PRO A 222 15.19 19.96 8.96
N PRO A 223 15.57 19.21 7.91
CA PRO A 223 16.38 18.03 8.12
C PRO A 223 17.85 18.44 8.09
N ALA A 224 18.60 17.90 9.04
CA ALA A 224 20.00 17.60 8.79
C ALA A 224 20.10 16.79 7.48
N ALA A 225 20.64 17.40 6.43
CA ALA A 225 21.08 16.77 5.18
C ALA A 225 20.12 15.73 4.57
N THR A 226 18.96 16.12 4.05
CA THR A 226 18.20 15.27 3.10
C THR A 226 17.35 16.18 2.20
N ALA A 227 17.12 15.78 0.95
CA ALA A 227 16.44 16.57 -0.08
C ALA A 227 15.23 17.36 0.45
N THR A 228 15.17 18.66 0.18
CA THR A 228 14.05 19.53 0.57
C THR A 228 12.76 18.99 -0.04
N LEU A 229 11.90 18.39 0.78
CA LEU A 229 10.58 17.96 0.35
C LEU A 229 9.73 19.20 0.08
N THR A 230 9.06 19.19 -1.07
CA THR A 230 8.23 20.31 -1.52
C THR A 230 6.82 19.83 -1.80
N TRP A 231 5.91 20.76 -2.01
CA TRP A 231 4.57 20.46 -2.50
C TRP A 231 4.57 19.61 -3.78
N HIS A 232 5.60 19.78 -4.63
CA HIS A 232 5.78 18.94 -5.82
C HIS A 232 5.92 17.45 -5.48
N SER A 233 6.60 17.10 -4.39
CA SER A 233 6.72 15.71 -3.92
C SER A 233 5.36 15.13 -3.51
N VAL A 234 4.51 15.94 -2.86
CA VAL A 234 3.13 15.56 -2.50
C VAL A 234 2.29 15.34 -3.75
N ARG A 235 2.39 16.24 -4.74
CA ARG A 235 1.68 16.12 -6.04
C ARG A 235 2.05 14.82 -6.76
N ILE A 236 3.33 14.48 -6.84
CA ILE A 236 3.79 13.23 -7.48
C ILE A 236 3.17 12.02 -6.80
N LYS A 237 3.24 11.93 -5.47
CA LYS A 237 2.67 10.78 -4.75
C LYS A 237 1.15 10.70 -4.85
N SER A 238 0.48 11.84 -4.89
CA SER A 238 -0.97 11.92 -5.13
C SER A 238 -1.33 11.44 -6.55
N LEU A 239 -0.51 11.74 -7.55
CA LEU A 239 -0.67 11.25 -8.93
C LEU A 239 -0.46 9.72 -9.01
N GLU A 240 0.60 9.20 -8.38
CA GLU A 240 0.83 7.75 -8.25
C GLU A 240 -0.37 7.03 -7.64
N PHE A 241 -0.98 7.63 -6.61
CA PHE A 241 -2.22 7.11 -6.03
C PHE A 241 -3.39 7.12 -7.03
N LEU A 242 -3.53 8.13 -7.89
CA LEU A 242 -4.58 8.13 -8.92
C LEU A 242 -4.37 7.02 -9.96
N PHE A 243 -3.13 6.72 -10.33
CA PHE A 243 -2.84 5.55 -11.18
C PHE A 243 -3.27 4.25 -10.51
N PHE A 244 -3.00 4.08 -9.21
CA PHE A 244 -3.53 2.94 -8.44
C PHE A 244 -5.06 2.94 -8.38
N TYR A 245 -5.68 4.09 -8.13
CA TYR A 245 -7.13 4.22 -8.02
C TYR A 245 -7.83 3.78 -9.30
N LEU A 246 -7.29 4.13 -10.47
CA LEU A 246 -7.85 3.80 -11.78
C LEU A 246 -7.81 2.30 -12.15
N ILE A 247 -7.05 1.47 -11.41
CA ILE A 247 -7.07 0.02 -11.59
C ILE A 247 -8.52 -0.48 -11.40
N PRO A 248 -9.11 -1.19 -12.39
CA PRO A 248 -10.45 -1.74 -12.25
C PRO A 248 -10.49 -2.81 -11.15
N GLU A 249 -11.59 -2.85 -10.39
CA GLU A 249 -11.74 -3.81 -9.28
C GLU A 249 -12.30 -5.17 -9.75
N PHE A 250 -12.76 -5.24 -10.98
CA PHE A 250 -13.18 -6.47 -11.64
C PHE A 250 -12.83 -6.37 -13.12
N HIS A 251 -12.55 -7.51 -13.72
CA HIS A 251 -12.51 -7.65 -15.17
C HIS A 251 -13.87 -8.19 -15.57
N GLY A 252 -14.51 -7.63 -16.60
CA GLY A 252 -15.69 -8.29 -17.16
C GLY A 252 -15.30 -9.70 -17.59
N ASP A 253 -16.15 -10.67 -17.31
CA ASP A 253 -15.99 -12.04 -17.75
C ASP A 253 -15.93 -12.02 -19.30
N GLU A 254 -14.73 -11.96 -19.87
CA GLU A 254 -14.46 -12.69 -21.10
C GLU A 254 -14.28 -14.15 -20.66
N ASP A 255 -15.39 -14.81 -20.36
CA ASP A 255 -15.43 -16.26 -20.19
C ASP A 255 -14.89 -16.88 -21.49
N GLU A 256 -13.65 -17.36 -21.45
CA GLU A 256 -13.03 -18.18 -22.50
C GLU A 256 -13.80 -19.51 -22.75
N ASP A 257 -14.81 -19.81 -21.94
CA ASP A 257 -15.66 -21.03 -22.02
C ASP A 257 -17.10 -20.79 -22.49
N GLN A 258 -17.49 -19.58 -22.91
CA GLN A 258 -18.81 -19.40 -23.53
C GLN A 258 -18.77 -19.83 -25.01
N PRO A 259 -19.57 -20.84 -25.43
CA PRO A 259 -19.69 -21.17 -26.85
C PRO A 259 -20.16 -19.92 -27.62
N PRO A 260 -19.63 -19.68 -28.84
CA PRO A 260 -19.91 -18.48 -29.58
C PRO A 260 -21.43 -18.30 -29.74
N PRO A 261 -21.98 -17.11 -29.45
CA PRO A 261 -23.39 -16.86 -29.67
C PRO A 261 -23.71 -17.01 -31.16
N ALA A 262 -24.82 -17.68 -31.45
CA ALA A 262 -25.32 -17.84 -32.81
C ALA A 262 -25.42 -16.48 -33.53
N PRO A 263 -25.17 -16.41 -34.85
CA PRO A 263 -25.14 -15.15 -35.58
C PRO A 263 -26.55 -14.51 -35.59
N ALA A 264 -26.73 -13.49 -34.76
CA ALA A 264 -27.92 -12.65 -34.78
C ALA A 264 -27.52 -11.22 -35.20
N SER A 265 -27.91 -10.91 -36.44
CA SER A 265 -28.24 -9.60 -37.03
C SER A 265 -27.69 -8.31 -36.40
N ASP A 266 -26.92 -7.57 -37.21
CA ASP A 266 -26.76 -6.11 -37.27
C ASP A 266 -27.29 -5.30 -36.08
N ALA A 267 -26.51 -5.29 -35.00
CA ALA A 267 -26.48 -4.18 -34.06
C ALA A 267 -25.06 -4.11 -33.48
N SER A 268 -24.40 -2.95 -33.64
CA SER A 268 -23.05 -2.72 -33.11
C SER A 268 -22.95 -3.15 -31.64
N PRO A 269 -21.95 -3.98 -31.27
CA PRO A 269 -21.77 -4.35 -29.87
C PRO A 269 -21.17 -3.15 -29.15
N ALA A 270 -21.99 -2.43 -28.37
CA ALA A 270 -21.48 -1.55 -27.33
C ALA A 270 -20.61 -2.38 -26.36
N PRO A 271 -19.49 -1.86 -25.83
CA PRO A 271 -18.68 -2.60 -24.86
C PRO A 271 -19.54 -2.89 -23.62
N ARG A 272 -19.87 -4.18 -23.42
CA ARG A 272 -20.84 -4.68 -22.43
C ARG A 272 -20.26 -4.84 -21.02
N THR A 273 -19.12 -4.22 -20.71
CA THR A 273 -18.57 -4.29 -19.36
C THR A 273 -19.34 -3.33 -18.44
N PRO A 274 -20.02 -3.84 -17.38
CA PRO A 274 -20.73 -2.97 -16.46
C PRO A 274 -19.75 -2.00 -15.79
N ALA A 275 -20.14 -0.74 -15.62
CA ALA A 275 -19.29 0.26 -14.96
C ALA A 275 -19.10 -0.04 -13.45
N THR A 276 -20.03 -0.78 -12.86
CA THR A 276 -20.03 -1.19 -11.45
C THR A 276 -20.67 -2.56 -11.28
N VAL A 277 -20.16 -3.36 -10.34
CA VAL A 277 -20.70 -4.69 -10.00
C VAL A 277 -20.77 -4.82 -8.49
N VAL A 278 -21.83 -5.45 -7.96
CA VAL A 278 -21.88 -5.84 -6.54
C VAL A 278 -21.31 -7.24 -6.43
N GLY A 279 -20.25 -7.41 -5.64
CA GLY A 279 -19.62 -8.72 -5.46
C GLY A 279 -20.43 -9.65 -4.55
N PRO A 280 -20.02 -10.92 -4.42
CA PRO A 280 -20.69 -11.91 -3.56
C PRO A 280 -20.76 -11.52 -2.08
N ASP A 281 -19.82 -10.68 -1.64
CA ASP A 281 -19.73 -10.08 -0.31
C ASP A 281 -20.67 -8.88 -0.11
N GLY A 282 -21.48 -8.53 -1.11
CA GLY A 282 -22.35 -7.35 -1.09
C GLY A 282 -21.61 -6.03 -1.28
N VAL A 283 -20.29 -6.07 -1.53
CA VAL A 283 -19.46 -4.86 -1.67
C VAL A 283 -19.50 -4.37 -3.13
N LEU A 284 -19.81 -3.09 -3.30
CA LEU A 284 -19.77 -2.42 -4.59
C LEU A 284 -18.33 -2.32 -5.11
N ARG A 285 -18.08 -2.90 -6.27
CA ARG A 285 -16.83 -2.80 -7.02
C ARG A 285 -17.01 -1.87 -8.21
N ARG A 286 -16.00 -1.04 -8.50
CA ARG A 286 -16.02 -0.10 -9.62
C ARG A 286 -15.01 -0.46 -10.71
N GLY A 287 -15.46 -0.42 -11.96
CA GLY A 287 -14.60 -0.46 -13.12
C GLY A 287 -13.97 0.91 -13.37
N MET A 288 -12.98 0.96 -14.27
CA MET A 288 -12.24 2.18 -14.58
C MET A 288 -13.16 3.33 -15.04
N ALA A 289 -14.14 3.06 -15.91
CA ALA A 289 -15.07 4.08 -16.41
C ALA A 289 -15.84 4.79 -15.27
N SER A 290 -16.30 4.04 -14.25
CA SER A 290 -16.97 4.64 -13.10
C SER A 290 -16.03 5.50 -12.26
N LYS A 291 -14.75 5.12 -12.15
CA LYS A 291 -13.74 5.88 -11.41
C LYS A 291 -13.32 7.14 -12.15
N ILE A 292 -13.20 7.09 -13.48
CA ILE A 292 -13.00 8.26 -14.34
C ILE A 292 -14.11 9.28 -14.12
N ALA A 293 -15.37 8.83 -14.12
CA ALA A 293 -16.52 9.71 -13.87
C ALA A 293 -16.45 10.39 -12.48
N ILE A 294 -15.89 9.72 -11.46
CA ILE A 294 -15.66 10.33 -10.15
C ILE A 294 -14.55 11.39 -10.24
N LEU A 295 -13.43 11.09 -10.89
CA LEU A 295 -12.32 12.05 -11.02
C LEU A 295 -12.71 13.31 -11.78
N LYS A 296 -13.51 13.19 -12.85
CA LYS A 296 -14.02 14.34 -13.64
C LYS A 296 -14.93 15.28 -12.84
N ARG A 297 -15.42 14.88 -11.65
CA ARG A 297 -16.14 15.78 -10.74
C ARG A 297 -15.21 16.77 -10.03
N PHE A 298 -13.92 16.46 -9.95
CA PHE A 298 -12.95 17.20 -9.14
C PHE A 298 -11.78 17.74 -9.96
N LEU A 299 -11.47 17.13 -11.09
CA LEU A 299 -10.37 17.48 -11.99
C LEU A 299 -10.90 17.84 -13.38
N ASN A 300 -10.13 18.62 -14.14
CA ASN A 300 -10.49 18.97 -15.51
C ASN A 300 -10.49 17.72 -16.41
N ASP A 301 -11.46 17.65 -17.32
CA ASP A 301 -11.62 16.50 -18.24
C ASP A 301 -10.34 16.20 -19.01
N GLU A 302 -9.67 17.21 -19.57
CA GLU A 302 -8.41 17.04 -20.32
C GLU A 302 -7.29 16.45 -19.45
N PHE A 303 -7.24 16.83 -18.17
CA PHE A 303 -6.24 16.31 -17.23
C PHE A 303 -6.53 14.84 -16.90
N VAL A 304 -7.79 14.49 -16.63
CA VAL A 304 -8.20 13.11 -16.38
C VAL A 304 -7.94 12.23 -17.60
N ASP A 305 -8.31 12.71 -18.79
CA ASP A 305 -8.10 11.98 -20.05
C ASP A 305 -6.59 11.80 -20.35
N GLY A 306 -5.76 12.77 -19.97
CA GLY A 306 -4.30 12.67 -20.00
C GLY A 306 -3.76 11.54 -19.11
N ILE A 307 -4.17 11.51 -17.84
CA ILE A 307 -3.78 10.44 -16.89
C ILE A 307 -4.24 9.08 -17.40
N VAL A 308 -5.47 8.97 -17.90
CA VAL A 308 -6.01 7.69 -18.41
C VAL A 308 -5.22 7.22 -19.62
N ARG A 309 -4.85 8.12 -20.53
CA ARG A 309 -4.02 7.79 -21.70
C ARG A 309 -2.67 7.22 -21.27
N GLU A 310 -1.99 7.88 -20.32
CA GLU A 310 -0.71 7.43 -19.77
C GLU A 310 -0.84 6.07 -19.07
N PHE A 311 -1.89 5.89 -18.24
CA PHE A 311 -2.16 4.62 -17.56
C PHE A 311 -2.35 3.46 -18.54
N VAL A 312 -3.11 3.67 -19.62
CA VAL A 312 -3.38 2.64 -20.63
C VAL A 312 -2.14 2.34 -21.48
N ALA A 313 -1.36 3.36 -21.82
CA ALA A 313 -0.14 3.21 -22.63
C ALA A 313 0.96 2.49 -21.86
N ASP A 314 1.25 2.93 -20.64
CA ASP A 314 2.43 2.47 -19.89
C ASP A 314 2.15 1.19 -19.12
N ARG A 315 0.87 0.85 -18.88
CA ARG A 315 0.44 -0.28 -18.04
C ARG A 315 1.34 -0.42 -16.81
N PRO A 316 1.41 0.60 -15.94
CA PRO A 316 2.41 0.68 -14.87
C PRO A 316 2.38 -0.50 -13.88
N PHE A 317 1.28 -1.26 -13.87
CA PHE A 317 1.07 -2.45 -13.03
C PHE A 317 0.89 -3.75 -13.84
N GLY A 318 1.28 -3.76 -15.12
CA GLY A 318 1.11 -4.88 -16.05
C GLY A 318 -0.35 -5.17 -16.43
N VAL A 319 -0.60 -6.32 -17.07
CA VAL A 319 -1.96 -6.86 -17.26
C VAL A 319 -2.42 -7.41 -15.91
N SER A 320 -2.80 -6.51 -15.00
CA SER A 320 -3.38 -6.90 -13.72
C SER A 320 -4.67 -7.67 -14.00
N ARG A 321 -4.65 -9.00 -13.81
CA ARG A 321 -5.83 -9.89 -13.74
C ARG A 321 -6.29 -10.08 -12.28
N ALA A 322 -5.95 -9.14 -11.40
CA ALA A 322 -6.18 -9.29 -9.97
C ALA A 322 -7.68 -9.11 -9.69
N VAL A 323 -8.36 -10.19 -9.31
CA VAL A 323 -9.72 -10.14 -8.76
C VAL A 323 -9.63 -9.51 -7.36
N TRP A 324 -10.45 -8.48 -7.11
CA TRP A 324 -10.54 -7.76 -5.83
C TRP A 324 -11.57 -8.35 -4.89
#